data_AF-A0A964HWX7-F1
#
_entry.id   AF-A0A964HWX7-F1
#
_cell.length_a   1.000
_cell.length_b   1.000
_cell.length_c   1.000
_cell.angle_alpha   90.00
_cell.angle_beta   90.00
_cell.angle_gamma   90.00
#
_symmetry.space_group_name_H-M   'P 1'
#
loop_
_entity.id
_entity.type
_entity.pdbx_description
1 polymer ?
#
loop_
_entity_poly.entity_id
_entity_poly.type
_entity_poly.pdbx_seq_one_letter_code
_entity_poly.pdbx_strand_id
1 'polypeptide(L)'
;MSVESSSTEPSAEPSGEPSGSPYEWYQRAQELLAAGNSDAAAQLLEYLLAAEPGSRSVLEAYARAVFDARRYDAAVVAFGELLEVAPDDDYAHYGMGMSLWRKQEFIQARDHLSMAFVMRPDRPEYGKALSQVKATLRARIADQLPLNGPIAGVSNINSYGVDES
;
A
#
# COMPACT_ATOMS: atom_id res chain seq x y z
N MET A 1 -4.81 -2.59 -63.55
CA MET A 1 -3.63 -2.10 -62.80
C MET A 1 -3.95 -2.27 -61.33
N SER A 2 -3.29 -3.25 -60.73
CA SER A 2 -3.53 -3.71 -59.36
C SER A 2 -3.09 -2.66 -58.34
N VAL A 3 -3.84 -2.61 -57.25
CA VAL A 3 -3.53 -1.93 -56.00
C VAL A 3 -2.39 -2.66 -55.28
N GLU A 4 -1.44 -1.93 -54.71
CA GLU A 4 -0.64 -2.31 -53.52
C GLU A 4 0.09 -1.02 -53.07
N SER A 5 -0.31 -0.44 -51.93
CA SER A 5 0.18 -0.75 -50.58
C SER A 5 1.52 -0.08 -50.27
N SER A 6 1.51 0.91 -49.38
CA SER A 6 2.62 1.10 -48.44
C SER A 6 2.05 1.63 -47.13
N SER A 7 1.70 0.68 -46.28
CA SER A 7 1.43 0.86 -44.86
C SER A 7 2.62 1.57 -44.21
N THR A 8 2.36 2.63 -43.46
CA THR A 8 3.30 3.11 -42.45
C THR A 8 2.93 2.39 -41.16
N GLU A 9 3.71 1.36 -40.80
CA GLU A 9 3.65 0.78 -39.46
C GLU A 9 4.33 1.75 -38.49
N PRO A 10 3.70 2.13 -37.36
CA PRO A 10 4.44 2.65 -36.24
C PRO A 10 5.10 1.46 -35.54
N SER A 11 6.42 1.38 -35.68
CA SER A 11 7.29 0.49 -34.92
C SER A 11 7.19 0.81 -33.42
N ALA A 12 6.28 0.11 -32.73
CA ALA A 12 6.27 0.03 -31.28
C ALA A 12 7.32 -0.99 -30.85
N GLU A 13 8.43 -0.48 -30.30
CA GLU A 13 9.44 -1.27 -29.60
C GLU A 13 8.80 -2.07 -28.46
N PRO A 14 9.16 -3.35 -28.23
CA PRO A 14 8.67 -4.13 -27.10
C PRO A 14 9.54 -3.86 -25.86
N SER A 15 9.61 -2.61 -25.39
CA SER A 15 10.37 -2.27 -24.16
C SER A 15 9.64 -2.69 -22.87
N GLY A 16 8.42 -3.25 -22.95
CA GLY A 16 7.62 -3.59 -21.77
C GLY A 16 7.09 -2.36 -21.02
N GLU A 17 7.42 -1.16 -21.48
CA GLU A 17 6.97 0.10 -20.92
C GLU A 17 5.51 0.38 -21.32
N PRO A 18 4.70 0.93 -20.40
CA PRO A 18 3.32 1.29 -20.71
C PRO A 18 3.26 2.38 -21.78
N SER A 19 2.29 2.28 -22.70
CA SER A 19 2.10 3.32 -23.71
C SER A 19 1.58 4.62 -23.11
N GLY A 20 2.16 5.75 -23.55
CA GLY A 20 1.79 7.11 -23.13
C GLY A 20 2.95 7.89 -22.53
N SER A 21 2.70 9.15 -22.21
CA SER A 21 3.59 10.04 -21.45
C SER A 21 3.47 9.79 -19.93
N PRO A 22 4.47 10.21 -19.12
CA PRO A 22 4.38 10.14 -17.66
C PRO A 22 3.10 10.78 -17.09
N TYR A 23 2.67 11.90 -17.67
CA TYR A 23 1.42 12.53 -17.29
C TYR A 23 0.19 11.63 -17.54
N GLU A 24 0.11 10.98 -18.70
CA GLU A 24 -0.97 10.05 -19.05
C GLU A 24 -0.93 8.78 -18.17
N TRP A 25 0.26 8.30 -17.83
CA TRP A 25 0.43 7.21 -16.87
C TRP A 25 -0.12 7.59 -15.50
N TYR A 26 0.17 8.81 -15.03
CA TYR A 26 -0.30 9.28 -13.73
C TYR A 26 -1.82 9.41 -13.71
N GLN A 27 -2.42 9.98 -14.76
CA GLN A 27 -3.88 10.06 -14.89
C GLN A 27 -4.53 8.68 -14.89
N ARG A 28 -4.01 7.73 -15.69
CA ARG A 28 -4.53 6.36 -15.72
C ARG A 28 -4.36 5.66 -14.37
N ALA A 29 -3.26 5.89 -13.65
CA ALA A 29 -3.07 5.34 -12.32
C ALA A 29 -4.13 5.87 -11.33
N GLN A 30 -4.46 7.15 -11.39
CA GLN A 30 -5.53 7.74 -10.58
C GLN A 30 -6.91 7.14 -10.90
N GLU A 31 -7.21 6.93 -12.18
CA GLU A 31 -8.45 6.26 -12.61
C GLU A 31 -8.50 4.81 -12.12
N LEU A 32 -7.40 4.07 -12.21
CA LEU A 32 -7.30 2.72 -11.69
C LEU A 32 -7.52 2.67 -10.17
N LEU A 33 -6.96 3.62 -9.41
CA LEU A 33 -7.21 3.76 -7.97
C LEU A 33 -8.67 4.07 -7.67
N ALA A 34 -9.31 4.94 -8.44
CA ALA A 34 -10.73 5.25 -8.29
C ALA A 34 -11.63 4.05 -8.61
N ALA A 35 -11.21 3.20 -9.55
CA ALA A 35 -11.89 1.96 -9.92
C ALA A 35 -11.57 0.78 -8.97
N GLY A 36 -10.67 0.95 -7.99
CA GLY A 36 -10.23 -0.10 -7.07
C GLY A 36 -9.24 -1.11 -7.67
N ASN A 37 -8.69 -0.82 -8.85
CA ASN A 37 -7.69 -1.64 -9.55
C ASN A 37 -6.28 -1.31 -9.05
N SER A 38 -6.05 -1.46 -7.75
CA SER A 38 -4.86 -0.94 -7.06
C SER A 38 -3.54 -1.61 -7.47
N ASP A 39 -3.54 -2.90 -7.80
CA ASP A 39 -2.34 -3.59 -8.32
C ASP A 39 -1.90 -3.07 -9.69
N ALA A 40 -2.86 -2.77 -10.57
CA ALA A 40 -2.57 -2.18 -11.88
C ALA A 40 -2.07 -0.73 -11.74
N ALA A 41 -2.68 0.04 -10.82
CA ALA A 41 -2.21 1.37 -10.49
C ALA A 41 -0.78 1.36 -9.96
N ALA A 42 -0.47 0.44 -9.03
CA ALA A 42 0.85 0.31 -8.43
C ALA A 42 1.93 0.03 -9.49
N GLN A 43 1.68 -0.87 -10.43
CA GLN A 43 2.61 -1.15 -11.54
C GLN A 43 2.89 0.10 -12.38
N LEU A 44 1.85 0.85 -12.73
CA LEU A 44 2.02 2.06 -13.54
C LEU A 44 2.79 3.16 -12.79
N LEU A 45 2.56 3.25 -11.48
CA LEU A 45 3.26 4.19 -10.59
C LEU A 45 4.72 3.78 -10.34
N GLU A 46 5.07 2.49 -10.38
CA GLU A 46 6.47 2.03 -10.34
C GLU A 46 7.27 2.55 -11.54
N TYR A 47 6.69 2.52 -12.76
CA TYR A 47 7.32 3.13 -13.94
C TYR A 47 7.48 4.65 -13.79
N LEU A 48 6.52 5.33 -13.17
CA LEU A 48 6.61 6.77 -12.92
C LEU A 48 7.69 7.13 -11.91
N LEU A 49 7.83 6.37 -10.83
CA LEU A 49 8.89 6.60 -9.84
C LEU A 49 10.28 6.36 -10.45
N ALA A 50 10.41 5.44 -11.40
CA ALA A 50 11.66 5.23 -12.13
C ALA A 50 11.99 6.39 -13.08
N ALA A 51 10.98 6.97 -13.74
CA ALA A 51 11.16 8.11 -14.65
C ALA A 51 11.36 9.44 -13.92
N GLU A 52 10.67 9.63 -12.79
CA GLU A 52 10.69 10.86 -11.98
C GLU A 52 10.92 10.55 -10.49
N PRO A 53 12.16 10.19 -10.09
CA PRO A 53 12.47 9.89 -8.70
C PRO A 53 12.20 11.10 -7.78
N GLY A 54 11.54 10.86 -6.65
CA GLY A 54 11.30 11.89 -5.62
C GLY A 54 10.07 12.78 -5.86
N SER A 55 9.26 12.49 -6.87
CA SER A 55 7.97 13.18 -7.03
C SER A 55 7.00 12.80 -5.89
N ARG A 56 6.76 13.75 -4.97
CA ARG A 56 5.90 13.53 -3.79
C ARG A 56 4.51 13.02 -4.16
N SER A 57 3.87 13.59 -5.17
CA SER A 57 2.52 13.19 -5.59
C SER A 57 2.47 11.77 -6.16
N VAL A 58 3.49 11.38 -6.91
CA VAL A 58 3.63 10.01 -7.43
C VAL A 58 3.88 9.05 -6.28
N LEU A 59 4.74 9.41 -5.33
CA LEU A 59 5.05 8.60 -4.16
C LEU A 59 3.83 8.38 -3.25
N GLU A 60 3.03 9.43 -3.02
CA GLU A 60 1.76 9.34 -2.30
C GLU A 60 0.77 8.42 -3.01
N ALA A 61 0.59 8.60 -4.33
CA ALA A 61 -0.26 7.73 -5.13
C ALA A 61 0.21 6.28 -5.09
N TYR A 62 1.53 6.04 -5.16
CA TYR A 62 2.12 4.71 -5.09
C TYR A 62 1.88 4.07 -3.71
N ALA A 63 2.18 4.79 -2.63
CA ALA A 63 1.98 4.31 -1.26
C ALA A 63 0.52 3.91 -1.02
N ARG A 64 -0.43 4.73 -1.49
CA ARG A 64 -1.86 4.40 -1.48
C ARG A 64 -2.17 3.15 -2.31
N ALA A 65 -1.64 3.05 -3.53
CA ALA A 65 -1.88 1.91 -4.41
C ALA A 65 -1.42 0.59 -3.79
N VAL A 66 -0.20 0.54 -3.25
CA VAL A 66 0.33 -0.69 -2.62
C VAL A 66 -0.40 -1.03 -1.32
N PHE A 67 -0.86 -0.04 -0.56
CA PHE A 67 -1.71 -0.27 0.60
C PHE A 67 -3.06 -0.88 0.22
N ASP A 68 -3.75 -0.29 -0.75
CA ASP A 68 -5.06 -0.76 -1.23
C ASP A 68 -4.95 -2.14 -1.89
N ALA A 69 -3.82 -2.43 -2.55
CA ALA A 69 -3.45 -3.75 -3.08
C ALA A 69 -3.05 -4.77 -2.00
N ARG A 70 -3.08 -4.40 -0.71
CA ARG A 70 -2.68 -5.24 0.44
C ARG A 70 -1.21 -5.68 0.43
N ARG A 71 -0.36 -5.00 -0.35
CA ARG A 71 1.10 -5.18 -0.36
C ARG A 71 1.70 -4.39 0.80
N TYR A 72 1.40 -4.79 2.03
CA TYR A 72 1.69 -3.99 3.23
C TYR A 72 3.18 -3.76 3.50
N ASP A 73 4.06 -4.68 3.08
CA ASP A 73 5.50 -4.47 3.15
C ASP A 73 5.95 -3.31 2.26
N ALA A 74 5.49 -3.28 1.01
CA ALA A 74 5.75 -2.19 0.08
C ALA A 74 5.12 -0.88 0.56
N ALA A 75 3.92 -0.94 1.14
CA ALA A 75 3.25 0.24 1.69
C ALA A 75 4.06 0.87 2.84
N VAL A 76 4.62 0.07 3.75
CA VAL A 76 5.49 0.58 4.83
C VAL A 76 6.71 1.30 4.26
N VAL A 77 7.33 0.77 3.21
CA VAL A 77 8.48 1.41 2.55
C VAL A 77 8.06 2.72 1.88
N ALA A 78 7.02 2.69 1.05
CA ALA A 78 6.57 3.86 0.30
C ALA A 78 6.06 5.00 1.20
N PHE A 79 5.32 4.69 2.27
CA PHE A 79 4.94 5.71 3.26
C PHE A 79 6.15 6.21 4.07
N GLY A 80 7.15 5.36 4.32
CA GLY A 80 8.41 5.76 4.93
C GLY A 80 9.14 6.80 4.09
N GLU A 81 9.35 6.51 2.81
CA GLU A 81 9.96 7.45 1.85
C GLU A 81 9.14 8.75 1.74
N LEU A 82 7.80 8.65 1.75
CA LEU A 82 6.95 9.83 1.72
C LEU A 82 7.16 10.72 2.95
N LEU A 83 7.29 10.11 4.14
CA LEU A 83 7.56 10.82 5.38
C LEU A 83 8.97 11.41 5.46
N GLU A 84 9.95 10.88 4.72
CA GLU A 84 11.27 11.51 4.60
C GLU A 84 11.19 12.84 3.84
N VAL A 85 10.34 12.92 2.81
CA VAL A 85 10.12 14.13 2.01
C VAL A 85 9.09 15.06 2.67
N ALA A 86 8.12 14.50 3.37
CA ALA A 86 6.98 15.19 3.96
C ALA A 86 6.69 14.70 5.39
N PRO A 87 7.51 15.09 6.39
CA PRO A 87 7.35 14.62 7.77
C PRO A 87 6.06 15.07 8.45
N ASP A 88 5.37 16.07 7.89
CA ASP A 88 4.12 16.65 8.38
C ASP A 88 2.87 16.14 7.65
N ASP A 89 3.02 15.12 6.81
CA ASP A 89 1.89 14.52 6.10
C ASP A 89 1.08 13.59 7.02
N ASP A 90 -0.09 14.07 7.44
CA ASP A 90 -0.99 13.32 8.32
C ASP A 90 -1.52 12.04 7.69
N TYR A 91 -1.73 12.04 6.36
CA TYR A 91 -2.20 10.87 5.63
C TYR A 91 -1.10 9.80 5.52
N ALA A 92 0.15 10.19 5.33
CA ALA A 92 1.28 9.28 5.31
C ALA A 92 1.49 8.60 6.67
N HIS A 93 1.38 9.36 7.77
CA HIS A 93 1.37 8.76 9.12
C HIS A 93 0.20 7.79 9.31
N TYR A 94 -1.00 8.13 8.85
CA TYR A 94 -2.15 7.24 8.91
C TYR A 94 -1.93 5.95 8.11
N GLY A 95 -1.49 6.07 6.85
CA GLY A 95 -1.20 4.96 5.94
C GLY A 95 -0.11 4.03 6.47
N MET A 96 0.98 4.58 6.98
CA MET A 96 2.05 3.84 7.67
C MET A 96 1.51 3.07 8.87
N GLY A 97 0.75 3.74 9.74
CA GLY A 97 0.16 3.11 10.93
C GLY A 97 -0.82 1.98 10.60
N MET A 98 -1.66 2.16 9.58
CA MET A 98 -2.58 1.13 9.09
C MET A 98 -1.84 -0.06 8.47
N SER A 99 -0.78 0.19 7.72
CA SER A 99 0.06 -0.85 7.10
C SER A 99 0.76 -1.70 8.17
N LEU A 100 1.37 -1.04 9.15
CA LEU A 100 2.00 -1.69 10.30
C LEU A 100 1.01 -2.50 11.13
N TRP A 101 -0.21 -1.99 11.31
CA TRP A 101 -1.25 -2.74 12.00
C TRP A 101 -1.63 -4.02 11.22
N ARG A 102 -1.79 -3.94 9.90
CA ARG A 102 -2.04 -5.14 9.07
C ARG A 102 -0.91 -6.16 9.16
N LYS A 103 0.33 -5.70 9.35
CA LYS A 103 1.51 -6.53 9.64
C LYS A 103 1.64 -6.98 11.09
N GLN A 104 0.68 -6.64 11.95
CA GLN A 104 0.71 -6.94 13.38
C GLN A 104 1.89 -6.30 14.13
N GLU A 105 2.42 -5.19 13.64
CA GLU A 105 3.44 -4.36 14.30
C GLU A 105 2.74 -3.27 15.14
N PHE A 106 2.00 -3.69 16.16
CA PHE A 106 1.02 -2.85 16.85
C PHE A 106 1.64 -1.67 17.61
N ILE A 107 2.87 -1.80 18.11
CA ILE A 107 3.57 -0.69 18.79
C ILE A 107 3.84 0.46 17.83
N GLN A 108 4.49 0.18 16.70
CA GLN A 108 4.81 1.20 15.70
C GLN A 108 3.52 1.74 15.05
N ALA A 109 2.53 0.86 14.81
CA ALA A 109 1.22 1.28 14.31
C ALA A 109 0.56 2.31 15.23
N ARG A 110 0.57 2.08 16.55
CA ARG A 110 0.06 3.04 17.54
C ARG A 110 0.76 4.39 17.42
N ASP A 111 2.09 4.40 17.29
CA ASP A 111 2.87 5.63 17.32
C ASP A 111 2.58 6.50 16.08
N HIS A 112 2.54 5.90 14.89
CA HIS A 112 2.16 6.61 13.66
C HIS A 112 0.68 7.06 13.66
N LEU A 113 -0.25 6.21 14.10
CA LEU A 113 -1.67 6.58 14.22
C LEU A 113 -1.89 7.68 15.28
N SER A 114 -1.06 7.72 16.32
CA SER A 114 -1.04 8.80 17.30
C SER A 114 -0.62 10.12 16.66
N MET A 115 0.39 10.11 15.80
CA MET A 115 0.82 11.31 15.09
C MET A 115 -0.27 11.84 14.16
N ALA A 116 -0.85 10.97 13.32
CA ALA A 116 -1.94 11.34 12.42
C ALA A 116 -3.13 11.95 13.19
N PHE A 117 -3.52 11.35 14.32
CA PHE A 117 -4.61 11.86 15.16
C PHE A 117 -4.29 13.22 15.81
N VAL A 118 -3.04 13.45 16.24
CA VAL A 118 -2.63 14.74 16.82
C VAL A 118 -2.61 15.83 15.76
N MET A 119 -2.16 15.53 14.55
CA MET A 119 -2.14 16.47 13.42
C MET A 119 -3.56 16.83 12.97
N ARG A 120 -4.45 15.84 12.87
CA ARG A 120 -5.83 16.00 12.38
C ARG A 120 -6.86 15.32 13.28
N PRO A 121 -7.16 15.90 14.46
CA PRO A 121 -8.14 15.32 15.39
C PRO A 121 -9.59 15.38 14.87
N ASP A 122 -9.84 16.21 13.84
CA ASP A 122 -11.12 16.33 13.14
C ASP A 122 -11.43 15.14 12.21
N ARG A 123 -10.44 14.28 11.91
CA ARG A 123 -10.59 13.07 11.09
C ARG A 123 -11.01 11.88 11.97
N PRO A 124 -12.29 11.49 11.99
CA PRO A 124 -12.77 10.43 12.88
C PRO A 124 -12.11 9.07 12.59
N GLU A 125 -11.71 8.80 11.35
CA GLU A 125 -10.98 7.61 10.94
C GLU A 125 -9.67 7.42 11.71
N TYR A 126 -8.93 8.50 12.00
CA TYR A 126 -7.64 8.42 12.69
C TYR A 126 -7.83 8.06 14.16
N GLY A 127 -8.79 8.71 14.83
CA GLY A 127 -9.14 8.39 16.21
C GLY A 127 -9.68 6.98 16.38
N LYS A 128 -10.49 6.49 15.41
CA LYS A 128 -10.98 5.10 15.39
C LYS A 128 -9.84 4.10 15.27
N ALA A 129 -8.95 4.29 14.29
CA ALA A 129 -7.82 3.40 14.08
C ALA A 129 -6.88 3.36 15.31
N LEU A 130 -6.57 4.53 15.88
CA LEU A 130 -5.77 4.62 17.10
C LEU A 130 -6.41 3.93 18.30
N SER A 131 -7.74 4.05 18.44
CA SER A 131 -8.48 3.40 19.53
C SER A 131 -8.44 1.88 19.39
N GLN A 132 -8.60 1.37 18.17
CA GLN A 132 -8.57 -0.06 17.89
C GLN A 132 -7.18 -0.67 18.14
N VAL A 133 -6.09 -0.05 17.65
CA VAL A 133 -4.74 -0.56 17.91
C VAL A 133 -4.40 -0.55 19.41
N LYS A 134 -4.82 0.48 20.14
CA LYS A 134 -4.67 0.56 21.61
C LYS A 134 -5.47 -0.54 22.32
N ALA A 135 -6.67 -0.85 21.86
CA ALA A 135 -7.48 -1.94 22.40
C ALA A 135 -6.80 -3.30 22.17
N THR A 136 -6.24 -3.54 20.97
CA THR A 136 -5.47 -4.77 20.69
C THR A 136 -4.26 -4.90 21.61
N LEU A 137 -3.48 -3.84 21.78
CA LEU A 137 -2.33 -3.83 22.70
C LEU A 137 -2.77 -4.13 24.14
N ARG A 138 -3.85 -3.51 24.63
CA ARG A 138 -4.38 -3.78 25.98
C ARG A 138 -4.78 -5.24 26.16
N ALA A 139 -5.48 -5.81 25.18
CA ALA A 139 -5.88 -7.22 25.24
C ALA A 139 -4.65 -8.14 25.28
N ARG A 140 -3.67 -7.91 24.41
CA ARG A 140 -2.43 -8.70 24.41
C ARG A 140 -1.64 -8.57 25.71
N ILE A 141 -1.56 -7.37 26.30
CA ILE A 141 -0.92 -7.16 27.61
C ILE A 141 -1.65 -7.94 28.71
N ALA A 142 -2.98 -7.89 28.73
CA ALA A 142 -3.79 -8.60 29.72
C ALA A 142 -3.58 -10.12 29.66
N ASP A 143 -3.43 -10.64 28.44
CA ASP A 143 -3.25 -12.07 28.18
C ASP A 143 -1.77 -12.49 28.14
N GLN A 144 -0.83 -11.57 28.44
CA GLN A 144 0.63 -11.80 28.37
C GLN A 144 1.12 -12.32 27.01
N LEU A 145 0.46 -11.87 25.93
CA LEU A 145 0.78 -12.23 24.56
C LEU A 145 1.86 -11.31 23.97
N PRO A 146 2.62 -11.77 22.95
CA PRO A 146 3.56 -10.93 22.23
C PRO A 146 2.88 -9.67 21.69
N LEU A 147 3.48 -8.49 21.87
CA LEU A 147 2.84 -7.23 21.46
C LEU A 147 2.86 -7.00 19.95
N ASN A 148 3.71 -7.72 19.22
CA ASN A 148 3.78 -7.73 17.77
C ASN A 148 3.72 -9.16 17.23
N GLY A 149 3.44 -9.28 15.93
CA GLY A 149 3.47 -10.53 15.20
C GLY A 149 2.32 -11.48 15.56
N PRO A 150 2.33 -12.67 14.94
CA PRO A 150 1.29 -13.68 15.14
C PRO A 150 1.38 -14.30 16.53
N ILE A 151 0.21 -14.67 17.08
CA ILE A 151 0.14 -15.46 18.31
C ILE A 151 0.39 -16.92 17.92
N ALA A 152 1.54 -17.47 18.28
CA ALA A 152 1.86 -18.87 18.06
C ALA A 152 0.92 -19.75 18.89
N GLY A 153 0.27 -20.75 18.26
CA GLY A 153 -0.61 -21.71 18.95
C GLY A 153 -2.00 -21.89 18.33
N VAL A 154 -2.38 -21.10 17.32
CA VAL A 154 -3.57 -21.37 16.48
C VAL A 154 -3.13 -22.09 15.19
N SER A 155 -2.39 -23.19 15.35
CA SER A 155 -2.07 -24.07 14.22
C SER A 155 -3.29 -24.91 13.89
N ASN A 156 -3.81 -24.67 12.70
CA ASN A 156 -4.84 -25.40 11.97
C ASN A 156 -4.90 -26.90 12.37
N ILE A 157 -5.95 -27.31 13.08
CA ILE A 157 -6.25 -28.70 13.47
C ILE A 157 -6.67 -29.61 12.28
N ASN A 158 -6.30 -29.26 11.06
CA ASN A 158 -6.62 -30.03 9.85
C ASN A 158 -5.34 -30.59 9.22
N SER A 159 -4.70 -31.55 9.90
CA SER A 159 -3.86 -32.56 9.24
C SER A 159 -3.64 -33.74 10.19
N TYR A 160 -3.76 -34.97 9.65
CA TYR A 160 -3.69 -36.31 10.26
C TYR A 160 -5.00 -36.79 10.90
N GLY A 161 -5.69 -37.81 10.40
CA GLY A 161 -5.44 -38.74 9.31
C GLY A 161 -6.53 -39.81 9.42
N VAL A 162 -7.29 -40.02 8.34
CA VAL A 162 -8.15 -41.20 8.18
C VAL A 162 -7.19 -42.37 7.98
N ASP A 163 -7.03 -43.21 9.00
CA ASP A 163 -6.42 -44.52 8.83
C ASP A 163 -7.57 -45.51 8.63
N GLU A 164 -7.77 -45.90 7.36
CA GLU A 164 -8.69 -46.97 6.97
C GLU A 164 -8.17 -48.29 7.55
N SER A 165 -9.05 -49.04 8.22
CA SER A 165 -8.86 -50.48 8.50
C SER A 165 -10.03 -51.28 7.95
#